data_AF-A0A7W5YVY1-F1
#
_entry.id   AF-A0A7W5YVY1-F1
#
_cell.length_a   1.000
_cell.length_b   1.000
_cell.length_c   1.000
_cell.angle_alpha   90.00
_cell.angle_beta   90.00
_cell.angle_gamma   90.00
#
_symmetry.space_group_name_H-M   'P 1'
#
loop_
_entity.id
_entity.type
_entity.pdbx_description
1 polymer ?
#
loop_
_entity_poly.entity_id
_entity_poly.type
_entity_poly.pdbx_seq_one_letter_code
_entity_poly.pdbx_strand_id
1 'polypeptide(L)'
;MSPPIEYELRRRTFLAGGATAAIAVHLPRSASAQQSNSAAPVGAEQSNVSLVVNGKQEQLQLDNRTTLLDALREHLRLTGTKKGCDHGQCGACTVTVNGRRVNSCLSLAVMHSGDEVTTIEGIGGPDNLDPMQSAFLEHDGFQCGYCTPGQIASAKAVLDEIRAGIPSHVTQDLTALIKVTDAEIRERMSGNICRCGAYANILAAITQVAEEQA
;
A
#
# COMPACT_ATOMS: atom_id res chain seq x y z
N MET A 1 -58.44 56.07 -59.94
CA MET A 1 -57.78 54.77 -60.18
C MET A 1 -56.38 55.03 -60.72
N SER A 2 -55.33 54.65 -59.98
CA SER A 2 -53.96 54.56 -60.50
C SER A 2 -53.66 53.08 -60.77
N PRO A 3 -52.97 52.72 -61.88
CA PRO A 3 -52.63 51.34 -62.16
C PRO A 3 -51.58 50.82 -61.14
N PRO A 4 -51.50 49.51 -60.89
CA PRO A 4 -50.44 48.96 -60.05
C PRO A 4 -49.09 49.14 -60.74
N ILE A 5 -48.08 49.53 -59.95
CA ILE A 5 -46.68 49.65 -60.37
C ILE A 5 -46.14 48.22 -60.55
N GLU A 6 -45.77 47.85 -61.78
CA GLU A 6 -45.01 46.62 -62.03
C GLU A 6 -43.56 46.81 -61.57
N TYR A 7 -43.15 46.06 -60.55
CA TYR A 7 -41.74 45.98 -60.15
C TYR A 7 -41.05 44.84 -60.91
N GLU A 8 -40.33 45.17 -61.98
CA GLU A 8 -39.35 44.23 -62.57
C GLU A 8 -38.08 44.19 -61.71
N LEU A 9 -37.85 43.06 -61.05
CA LEU A 9 -36.59 42.76 -60.35
C LEU A 9 -35.45 42.61 -61.38
N ARG A 10 -34.64 43.65 -61.54
CA ARG A 10 -33.46 43.61 -62.42
C ARG A 10 -32.38 42.68 -61.84
N ARG A 11 -31.83 41.82 -62.70
CA ARG A 11 -30.71 40.87 -62.41
C ARG A 11 -29.53 41.48 -61.66
N ARG A 12 -29.22 42.76 -61.88
CA ARG A 12 -28.14 43.48 -61.19
C ARG A 12 -28.42 43.71 -59.70
N THR A 13 -29.67 43.94 -59.30
CA THR A 13 -30.07 44.13 -57.90
C THR A 13 -29.96 42.82 -57.12
N PHE A 14 -30.24 41.68 -57.77
CA PHE A 14 -30.10 40.35 -57.16
C PHE A 14 -28.62 39.98 -56.93
N LEU A 15 -27.75 40.29 -57.89
CA LEU A 15 -26.30 40.01 -57.76
C LEU A 15 -25.62 40.88 -56.70
N ALA A 16 -26.05 42.14 -56.53
CA ALA A 16 -25.52 43.00 -55.47
C ALA A 16 -25.93 42.55 -54.06
N GLY A 17 -27.10 41.92 -53.91
CA GLY A 17 -27.56 41.37 -52.62
C GLY A 17 -26.94 40.04 -52.21
N GLY A 18 -26.37 39.28 -53.16
CA GLY A 18 -25.83 37.94 -52.89
C GLY A 18 -24.47 37.92 -52.17
N ALA A 19 -23.71 39.01 -52.22
CA ALA A 19 -22.34 39.03 -51.69
C ALA A 19 -22.25 39.25 -50.17
N THR A 20 -23.33 39.65 -49.50
CA THR A 20 -23.32 39.96 -48.05
C THR A 20 -23.71 38.79 -47.15
N ALA A 21 -24.23 37.67 -47.69
CA ALA A 21 -24.65 36.53 -46.87
C ALA A 21 -23.53 35.54 -46.52
N ALA A 22 -22.39 35.57 -47.20
CA ALA A 22 -21.36 34.52 -47.07
C ALA A 22 -20.36 34.73 -45.92
N ILE A 23 -20.33 35.91 -45.28
CA ILE A 23 -19.31 36.21 -44.24
C ILE A 23 -19.77 35.79 -42.83
N ALA A 24 -21.08 35.62 -42.60
CA ALA A 24 -21.59 35.33 -41.25
C ALA A 24 -21.39 33.88 -40.76
N VAL A 25 -20.98 32.96 -41.65
CA VAL A 25 -20.95 31.50 -41.32
C VAL A 25 -19.56 31.01 -40.86
N HIS A 26 -18.54 31.88 -40.86
CA HIS A 26 -17.17 31.52 -40.46
C HIS A 26 -16.68 32.19 -39.17
N LEU A 27 -17.58 32.78 -38.38
CA LEU A 27 -17.20 33.13 -37.01
C LEU A 27 -17.00 31.82 -36.22
N PRO A 28 -15.79 31.53 -35.72
CA PRO A 28 -15.62 30.41 -34.81
C PRO A 28 -16.56 30.68 -33.64
N ARG A 29 -17.52 29.78 -33.42
CA ARG A 29 -18.21 29.69 -32.14
C ARG A 29 -17.09 29.54 -31.13
N SER A 30 -16.86 30.56 -30.30
CA SER A 30 -16.02 30.41 -29.13
C SER A 30 -16.57 29.22 -28.37
N ALA A 31 -15.92 28.08 -28.49
CA ALA A 31 -16.19 26.94 -27.66
C ALA A 31 -15.83 27.42 -26.26
N SER A 32 -16.84 27.79 -25.48
CA SER A 32 -16.65 27.95 -24.05
C SER A 32 -16.26 26.56 -23.57
N ALA A 33 -14.96 26.36 -23.36
CA ALA A 33 -14.48 25.21 -22.63
C ALA A 33 -15.26 25.24 -21.32
N GLN A 34 -16.11 24.24 -21.11
CA GLN A 34 -16.87 24.14 -19.88
C GLN A 34 -15.83 24.09 -18.77
N GLN A 35 -15.75 25.16 -17.99
CA GLN A 35 -14.84 25.25 -16.87
C GLN A 35 -15.29 24.13 -15.95
N SER A 36 -14.53 23.03 -15.93
CA SER A 36 -14.82 21.98 -14.97
C SER A 36 -14.59 22.65 -13.62
N ASN A 37 -15.67 23.00 -12.93
CA ASN A 37 -15.66 23.05 -11.49
C ASN A 37 -15.56 21.60 -11.04
N SER A 38 -14.41 20.98 -11.32
CA SER A 38 -13.95 19.85 -10.56
C SER A 38 -13.76 20.43 -9.17
N ALA A 39 -14.77 20.27 -8.32
CA ALA A 39 -14.58 20.49 -6.89
C ALA A 39 -13.25 19.84 -6.52
N ALA A 40 -12.44 20.52 -5.70
CA ALA A 40 -11.23 19.91 -5.17
C ALA A 40 -11.58 18.49 -4.72
N PRO A 41 -10.80 17.46 -5.09
CA PRO A 41 -11.15 16.09 -4.79
C PRO A 41 -11.51 16.00 -3.31
N VAL A 42 -12.72 15.52 -3.02
CA VAL A 42 -13.17 15.28 -1.64
C VAL A 42 -12.18 14.30 -1.04
N GLY A 43 -11.33 14.74 -0.12
CA GLY A 43 -10.22 13.87 0.28
C GLY A 43 -9.09 14.56 1.03
N ALA A 44 -9.40 15.31 2.08
CA ALA A 44 -8.43 15.58 3.13
C ALA A 44 -9.15 15.54 4.49
N GLU A 45 -10.11 14.62 4.63
CA GLU A 45 -10.68 14.35 5.95
C GLU A 45 -9.56 13.79 6.82
N GLN A 46 -9.27 14.50 7.90
CA GLN A 46 -8.22 14.15 8.83
C GLN A 46 -8.81 13.71 10.16
N SER A 47 -8.21 12.69 10.76
CA SER A 47 -8.55 12.22 12.09
C SER A 47 -7.33 12.26 13.00
N ASN A 48 -7.57 12.48 14.30
CA ASN A 48 -6.57 12.21 15.31
C ASN A 48 -6.50 10.70 15.53
N VAL A 49 -5.31 10.13 15.39
CA VAL A 49 -5.01 8.71 15.55
C VAL A 49 -3.99 8.56 16.68
N SER A 50 -4.32 7.73 17.67
CA SER A 50 -3.37 7.35 18.72
C SER A 50 -2.86 5.95 18.45
N LEU A 51 -1.55 5.73 18.48
CA LEU A 51 -0.94 4.40 18.32
C LEU A 51 0.04 4.15 19.47
N VAL A 52 0.25 2.89 19.85
CA VAL A 52 1.40 2.49 20.67
C VAL A 52 2.41 1.82 19.75
N VAL A 53 3.44 2.53 19.30
CA VAL A 53 4.42 2.02 18.34
C VAL A 53 5.72 1.68 19.07
N ASN A 54 6.13 0.41 19.02
CA ASN A 54 7.33 -0.09 19.70
C ASN A 54 7.37 0.30 21.20
N GLY A 55 6.22 0.21 21.87
CA GLY A 55 6.05 0.58 23.29
C GLY A 55 5.91 2.09 23.57
N LYS A 56 6.02 2.95 22.55
CA LYS A 56 5.88 4.41 22.70
C LYS A 56 4.51 4.88 22.22
N GLN A 57 3.83 5.68 23.03
CA GLN A 57 2.57 6.30 22.62
C GLN A 57 2.83 7.43 21.62
N GLU A 58 2.16 7.37 20.48
CA GLU A 58 2.19 8.36 19.41
C GLU A 58 0.79 8.95 19.19
N GLN A 59 0.75 10.25 18.88
CA GLN A 59 -0.48 10.98 18.56
C GLN A 59 -0.27 11.69 17.24
N LEU A 60 -1.10 11.38 16.25
CA LEU A 60 -0.93 11.86 14.88
C LEU A 60 -2.24 12.45 14.36
N GLN A 61 -2.15 13.54 13.60
CA GLN A 61 -3.25 14.04 12.79
C GLN A 61 -2.99 13.60 11.34
N LEU A 62 -3.80 12.67 10.83
CA LEU A 62 -3.56 11.99 9.55
C LEU A 62 -4.75 12.13 8.62
N ASP A 63 -4.48 12.19 7.31
CA ASP A 63 -5.49 11.92 6.29
C ASP A 63 -6.04 10.50 6.48
N ASN A 64 -7.36 10.35 6.39
CA ASN A 64 -8.02 9.06 6.62
C ASN A 64 -7.60 7.96 5.63
N ARG A 65 -6.98 8.31 4.49
CA ARG A 65 -6.44 7.37 3.50
C ARG A 65 -5.01 6.91 3.80
N THR A 66 -4.34 7.53 4.77
CA THR A 66 -2.98 7.17 5.14
C THR A 66 -2.96 5.72 5.63
N THR A 67 -2.20 4.88 4.92
CA THR A 67 -1.98 3.49 5.31
C THR A 67 -1.17 3.43 6.61
N LEU A 68 -1.27 2.34 7.37
CA LEU A 68 -0.40 2.11 8.53
C LEU A 68 1.07 2.14 8.10
N LEU A 69 1.37 1.63 6.90
CA LEU A 69 2.71 1.69 6.30
C LEU A 69 3.22 3.13 6.18
N ASP A 70 2.42 4.03 5.60
CA ASP A 70 2.82 5.42 5.36
C ASP A 70 2.82 6.24 6.66
N ALA A 71 1.93 5.95 7.60
CA ALA A 71 1.99 6.51 8.95
C ALA A 71 3.33 6.20 9.64
N LEU A 72 3.77 4.93 9.61
CA LEU A 72 5.04 4.52 10.20
C LEU A 72 6.23 5.18 9.49
N ARG A 73 6.27 5.15 8.15
CA ARG A 73 7.43 5.59 7.38
C ARG A 73 7.55 7.09 7.23
N GLU A 74 6.46 7.75 6.86
CA GLU A 74 6.50 9.13 6.38
C GLU A 74 6.14 10.12 7.50
N HIS A 75 5.31 9.71 8.46
CA HIS A 75 4.95 10.54 9.60
C HIS A 75 5.85 10.27 10.82
N LEU A 76 6.04 9.00 11.19
CA LEU A 76 6.87 8.62 12.35
C LEU A 76 8.35 8.40 12.03
N ARG A 77 8.73 8.41 10.75
CA ARG A 77 10.11 8.21 10.27
C ARG A 77 10.73 6.86 10.67
N LEU A 78 9.90 5.87 10.97
CA LEU A 78 10.29 4.46 11.15
C LEU A 78 10.35 3.79 9.78
N THR A 79 11.49 3.98 9.11
CA THR A 79 11.66 3.57 7.71
C THR A 79 12.06 2.10 7.53
N GLY A 80 12.20 1.33 8.61
CA GLY A 80 12.50 -0.09 8.61
C GLY A 80 11.46 -0.90 7.87
N THR A 81 10.17 -0.64 8.09
CA THR A 81 9.07 -1.22 7.30
C THR A 81 9.12 -0.70 5.86
N LYS A 82 9.03 -1.59 4.86
CA LYS A 82 9.29 -1.25 3.44
C LYS A 82 8.04 -1.25 2.57
N LYS A 83 8.03 -0.39 1.56
CA LYS A 83 6.99 -0.33 0.52
C LYS A 83 7.50 -0.98 -0.77
N GLY A 84 7.27 -2.29 -0.93
CA GLY A 84 7.70 -3.02 -2.13
C GLY A 84 6.68 -3.03 -3.29
N CYS A 85 5.38 -2.99 -2.97
CA CYS A 85 4.31 -3.13 -3.97
C CYS A 85 3.06 -2.29 -3.70
N ASP A 86 2.83 -1.87 -2.45
CA ASP A 86 1.63 -1.17 -1.99
C ASP A 86 0.27 -1.88 -2.23
N HIS A 87 0.31 -3.18 -2.55
CA HIS A 87 -0.87 -3.97 -2.94
C HIS A 87 -0.92 -5.36 -2.25
N GLY A 88 -0.21 -5.53 -1.13
CA GLY A 88 -0.20 -6.78 -0.36
C GLY A 88 0.46 -7.98 -1.05
N GLN A 89 1.22 -7.75 -2.13
CA GLN A 89 1.78 -8.82 -2.96
C GLN A 89 3.14 -9.34 -2.46
N CYS A 90 3.91 -8.55 -1.70
CA CYS A 90 5.32 -8.87 -1.41
C CYS A 90 5.67 -9.14 0.06
N GLY A 91 4.83 -8.73 1.02
CA GLY A 91 5.14 -8.86 2.45
C GLY A 91 6.30 -7.99 2.98
N ALA A 92 6.92 -7.13 2.17
CA ALA A 92 8.01 -6.26 2.65
C ALA A 92 7.54 -5.23 3.70
N CYS A 93 6.22 -4.99 3.77
CA CYS A 93 5.56 -4.09 4.70
C CYS A 93 5.03 -4.79 5.96
N THR A 94 5.43 -6.04 6.24
CA THR A 94 4.92 -6.76 7.40
C THR A 94 5.35 -6.09 8.70
N VAL A 95 4.36 -5.86 9.57
CA VAL A 95 4.50 -5.45 10.98
C VAL A 95 3.55 -6.32 11.81
N THR A 96 3.65 -6.31 13.13
CA THR A 96 2.61 -6.88 14.00
C THR A 96 1.71 -5.78 14.53
N VAL A 97 0.40 -6.08 14.61
CA VAL A 97 -0.60 -5.27 15.29
C VAL A 97 -1.25 -6.16 16.35
N ASN A 98 -1.15 -5.78 17.62
CA ASN A 98 -1.62 -6.57 18.76
C ASN A 98 -1.13 -8.04 18.69
N GLY A 99 0.16 -8.22 18.38
CA GLY A 99 0.80 -9.53 18.25
C GLY A 99 0.52 -10.29 16.94
N ARG A 100 -0.33 -9.78 16.04
CA ARG A 100 -0.68 -10.45 14.77
C ARG A 100 0.01 -9.79 13.59
N ARG A 101 0.73 -10.55 12.77
CA ARG A 101 1.37 -9.99 11.57
C ARG A 101 0.34 -9.58 10.51
N VAL A 102 0.55 -8.42 9.89
CA VAL A 102 -0.30 -7.86 8.83
C VAL A 102 0.52 -7.15 7.75
N ASN A 103 -0.03 -7.06 6.54
CA ASN A 103 0.50 -6.18 5.51
C ASN A 103 0.05 -4.74 5.77
N SER A 104 0.93 -3.90 6.30
CA SER A 104 0.59 -2.52 6.68
C SER A 104 0.18 -1.60 5.51
N CYS A 105 0.51 -1.95 4.26
CA CYS A 105 0.03 -1.21 3.08
C CYS A 105 -1.48 -1.40 2.80
N LEU A 106 -2.08 -2.47 3.31
CA LEU A 106 -3.50 -2.79 3.12
C LEU A 106 -4.34 -2.50 4.37
N SER A 107 -3.83 -1.70 5.30
CA SER A 107 -4.57 -1.25 6.47
C SER A 107 -4.45 0.25 6.64
N LEU A 108 -5.55 0.92 6.97
CA LEU A 108 -5.56 2.37 7.21
C LEU A 108 -5.13 2.66 8.66
N ALA A 109 -4.32 3.69 8.87
CA ALA A 109 -3.85 4.07 10.20
C ALA A 109 -5.01 4.40 11.15
N VAL A 110 -6.07 5.04 10.64
CA VAL A 110 -7.28 5.39 11.41
C VAL A 110 -8.03 4.17 11.96
N MET A 111 -7.86 2.99 11.38
CA MET A 111 -8.48 1.75 11.86
C MET A 111 -7.81 1.20 13.12
N HIS A 112 -6.61 1.69 13.45
CA HIS A 112 -5.75 1.14 14.49
C HIS A 112 -5.63 2.06 15.71
N SER A 113 -6.53 3.03 15.87
CA SER A 113 -6.44 3.93 17.02
C SER A 113 -6.54 3.15 18.34
N GLY A 114 -5.48 3.22 19.15
CA GLY A 114 -5.33 2.50 20.42
C GLY A 114 -4.56 1.18 20.31
N ASP A 115 -4.28 0.68 19.10
CA ASP A 115 -3.57 -0.57 18.90
C ASP A 115 -2.07 -0.45 19.19
N GLU A 116 -1.48 -1.58 19.57
CA GLU A 116 -0.04 -1.76 19.68
C GLU A 116 0.55 -2.25 18.35
N VAL A 117 1.56 -1.55 17.84
CA VAL A 117 2.24 -1.86 16.59
C VAL A 117 3.72 -2.11 16.87
N THR A 118 4.24 -3.26 16.47
CA THR A 118 5.68 -3.56 16.52
C THR A 118 6.25 -3.60 15.11
N THR A 119 7.26 -2.76 14.86
CA THR A 119 8.05 -2.72 13.61
C THR A 119 9.39 -3.43 13.80
N ILE A 120 10.19 -3.51 12.73
CA ILE A 120 11.53 -4.10 12.82
C ILE A 120 12.44 -3.36 13.83
N GLU A 121 12.26 -2.06 13.97
CA GLU A 121 12.98 -1.23 14.94
C GLU A 121 12.62 -1.58 16.39
N GLY A 122 11.39 -2.04 16.64
CA GLY A 122 10.95 -2.51 17.96
C GLY A 122 11.40 -3.93 18.30
N ILE A 123 11.78 -4.73 17.29
CA ILE A 123 12.30 -6.09 17.50
C ILE A 123 13.72 -6.04 18.06
N GLY A 124 14.57 -5.17 17.52
CA GLY A 124 15.95 -5.03 17.96
C GLY A 124 16.75 -4.09 17.06
N GLY A 125 17.88 -3.61 17.57
CA GLY A 125 18.79 -2.70 16.88
C GLY A 125 20.21 -3.24 16.81
N PRO A 126 21.14 -2.58 16.10
CA PRO A 126 22.51 -3.06 15.91
C PRO A 126 23.25 -3.43 17.21
N ASP A 127 22.97 -2.71 18.30
CA ASP A 127 23.62 -2.92 19.61
C ASP A 127 22.91 -3.98 20.48
N ASN A 128 21.72 -4.42 20.09
CA ASN A 128 20.91 -5.39 20.81
C ASN A 128 20.03 -6.16 19.83
N LEU A 129 20.66 -7.07 19.09
CA LEU A 129 19.99 -7.88 18.08
C LEU A 129 19.09 -8.91 18.76
N ASP A 130 17.85 -9.01 18.28
CA ASP A 130 16.97 -10.15 18.59
C ASP A 130 17.59 -11.46 18.07
N PRO A 131 17.36 -12.62 18.72
CA PRO A 131 17.87 -13.90 18.22
C PRO A 131 17.54 -14.17 16.74
N MET A 132 16.36 -13.74 16.26
CA MET A 132 16.01 -13.86 14.85
C MET A 132 16.86 -12.96 13.95
N GLN A 133 17.22 -11.75 14.40
CA GLN A 133 18.12 -10.87 13.66
C GLN A 133 19.54 -11.46 13.60
N SER A 134 20.03 -12.01 14.72
CA SER A 134 21.34 -12.67 14.79
C SER A 134 21.42 -13.89 13.88
N ALA A 135 20.39 -14.76 13.88
CA ALA A 135 20.35 -15.92 13.00
C ALA A 135 20.31 -15.53 11.50
N PHE A 136 19.58 -14.47 11.14
CA PHE A 136 19.59 -13.95 9.78
C PHE A 136 20.98 -13.43 9.36
N LEU A 137 21.77 -12.88 10.29
CA LEU A 137 23.14 -12.47 10.03
C LEU A 137 24.07 -13.68 9.86
N GLU A 138 23.97 -14.67 10.75
CA GLU A 138 24.80 -15.88 10.74
C GLU A 138 24.61 -16.73 9.48
N HIS A 139 23.36 -16.88 9.03
CA HIS A 139 23.02 -17.72 7.88
C HIS A 139 23.04 -16.99 6.54
N ASP A 140 23.44 -15.71 6.50
CA ASP A 140 23.31 -14.88 5.30
C ASP A 140 21.85 -14.91 4.77
N GLY A 141 20.89 -14.74 5.68
CA GLY A 141 19.44 -14.78 5.46
C GLY A 141 18.90 -13.57 4.69
N PHE A 142 19.76 -12.82 4.01
CA PHE A 142 19.41 -11.67 3.19
C PHE A 142 20.52 -11.37 2.18
N GLN A 143 20.24 -10.47 1.22
CA GLN A 143 21.27 -9.90 0.34
C GLN A 143 21.08 -8.39 0.25
N CYS A 144 20.16 -7.91 -0.59
CA CYS A 144 19.88 -6.48 -0.72
C CYS A 144 19.27 -5.84 0.54
N GLY A 145 18.82 -6.67 1.51
CA GLY A 145 18.23 -6.21 2.76
C GLY A 145 16.78 -5.72 2.67
N TYR A 146 16.21 -5.55 1.47
CA TYR A 146 14.93 -4.86 1.31
C TYR A 146 13.73 -5.66 1.86
N CYS A 147 13.69 -6.98 1.66
CA CYS A 147 12.62 -7.81 2.23
C CYS A 147 12.86 -8.18 3.70
N THR A 148 14.09 -8.03 4.20
CA THR A 148 14.53 -8.54 5.50
C THR A 148 13.68 -8.08 6.68
N PRO A 149 13.25 -6.81 6.78
CA PRO A 149 12.35 -6.37 7.85
C PRO A 149 11.04 -7.18 7.91
N GLY A 150 10.41 -7.38 6.75
CA GLY A 150 9.17 -8.16 6.65
C GLY A 150 9.42 -9.65 6.91
N GLN A 151 10.54 -10.21 6.45
CA GLN A 151 10.92 -11.60 6.72
C GLN A 151 11.09 -11.85 8.22
N ILE A 152 11.82 -10.99 8.93
CA ILE A 152 12.07 -11.15 10.37
C ILE A 152 10.78 -10.97 11.18
N ALA A 153 9.97 -9.95 10.87
CA ALA A 153 8.68 -9.72 11.51
C ALA A 153 7.72 -10.91 11.30
N SER A 154 7.64 -11.44 10.08
CA SER A 154 6.85 -12.63 9.79
C SER A 154 7.39 -13.87 10.49
N ALA A 155 8.70 -14.11 10.48
CA ALA A 155 9.31 -15.30 11.06
C ALA A 155 8.97 -15.46 12.54
N LYS A 156 9.08 -14.38 13.32
CA LYS A 156 8.71 -14.39 14.74
C LYS A 156 7.24 -14.73 14.93
N ALA A 157 6.36 -14.05 14.21
CA ALA A 157 4.92 -14.29 14.27
C ALA A 157 4.54 -15.71 13.79
N VAL A 158 5.25 -16.28 12.81
CA VAL A 158 5.05 -17.67 12.37
C VAL A 158 5.34 -18.67 13.48
N LEU A 159 6.44 -18.49 14.22
CA LEU A 159 6.76 -19.37 15.34
C LEU A 159 5.69 -19.25 16.45
N ASP A 160 5.19 -18.05 16.71
CA ASP A 160 4.09 -17.82 17.63
C ASP A 160 2.78 -18.47 17.15
N GLU A 161 2.46 -18.37 15.85
CA GLU A 161 1.28 -18.99 15.21
C GLU A 161 1.33 -20.53 15.33
N ILE A 162 2.50 -21.14 15.11
CA ILE A 162 2.68 -22.59 15.26
C ILE A 162 2.52 -23.00 16.73
N ARG A 163 3.12 -22.26 17.67
CA ARG A 163 2.96 -22.50 19.12
C ARG A 163 1.50 -22.35 19.57
N ALA A 164 0.74 -21.46 18.93
CA ALA A 164 -0.69 -21.28 19.16
C ALA A 164 -1.57 -22.35 18.49
N GLY A 165 -1.00 -23.30 17.74
CA GLY A 165 -1.75 -24.38 17.10
C GLY A 165 -2.57 -23.95 15.89
N ILE A 166 -2.24 -22.83 15.24
CA ILE A 166 -2.95 -22.36 14.05
C ILE A 166 -2.51 -23.20 12.83
N PRO A 167 -3.38 -23.95 12.14
CA PRO A 167 -3.00 -24.76 10.99
C PRO A 167 -2.59 -23.93 9.77
N SER A 168 -1.81 -24.53 8.87
CA SER A 168 -1.48 -23.99 7.55
C SER A 168 -1.99 -24.92 6.45
N HIS A 169 -1.74 -24.54 5.19
CA HIS A 169 -2.12 -25.36 4.05
C HIS A 169 -1.44 -26.74 4.03
N VAL A 170 -0.25 -26.87 4.63
CA VAL A 170 0.54 -28.11 4.64
C VAL A 170 0.34 -28.96 5.91
N THR A 171 -0.51 -28.52 6.83
CA THR A 171 -0.85 -29.28 8.04
C THR A 171 -1.69 -30.51 7.66
N GLN A 172 -1.17 -31.70 7.94
CA GLN A 172 -1.83 -32.96 7.55
C GLN A 172 -2.98 -33.37 8.47
N ASP A 173 -2.78 -33.25 9.79
CA ASP A 173 -3.78 -33.57 10.80
C ASP A 173 -4.17 -32.31 11.56
N LEU A 174 -5.40 -31.82 11.31
CA LEU A 174 -5.94 -30.60 11.91
C LEU A 174 -6.33 -30.77 13.39
N THR A 175 -6.24 -31.98 13.93
CA THR A 175 -6.57 -32.30 15.33
C THR A 175 -5.35 -32.52 16.21
N ALA A 176 -4.16 -32.66 15.61
CA ALA A 176 -2.90 -32.89 16.31
C ALA A 176 -2.14 -31.59 16.59
N LEU A 177 -1.16 -31.67 17.49
CA LEU A 177 -0.19 -30.59 17.69
C LEU A 177 0.66 -30.39 16.43
N ILE A 178 0.76 -29.13 15.99
CA ILE A 178 1.54 -28.74 14.83
C ILE A 178 3.01 -28.66 15.23
N LYS A 179 3.87 -29.41 14.53
CA LYS A 179 5.31 -29.36 14.72
C LYS A 179 5.93 -28.27 13.86
N VAL A 180 6.97 -27.62 14.36
CA VAL A 180 7.80 -26.74 13.55
C VAL A 180 8.57 -27.61 12.57
N THR A 181 8.19 -27.57 11.30
CA THR A 181 8.87 -28.31 10.23
C THR A 181 9.23 -27.37 9.10
N ASP A 182 10.22 -27.79 8.33
CA ASP A 182 10.64 -27.20 7.07
C ASP A 182 9.49 -26.87 6.10
N ALA A 183 8.47 -27.73 6.03
CA ALA A 183 7.31 -27.51 5.17
C ALA A 183 6.39 -26.42 5.75
N GLU A 184 6.12 -26.47 7.06
CA GLU A 184 5.29 -25.49 7.76
C GLU A 184 5.91 -24.08 7.69
N ILE A 185 7.21 -23.94 7.93
CA ILE A 185 7.89 -22.64 7.85
C ILE A 185 7.81 -22.09 6.42
N ARG A 186 8.13 -22.90 5.40
CA ARG A 186 8.08 -22.45 4.00
C ARG A 186 6.69 -21.97 3.60
N GLU A 187 5.65 -22.75 3.90
CA GLU A 187 4.26 -22.37 3.59
C GLU A 187 3.89 -21.06 4.28
N ARG A 188 4.13 -20.94 5.59
CA ARG A 188 3.73 -19.77 6.37
C ARG A 188 4.53 -18.51 6.06
N MET A 189 5.74 -18.66 5.52
CA MET A 189 6.59 -17.55 5.07
C MET A 189 6.37 -17.20 3.59
N SER A 190 5.54 -17.95 2.85
CA SER A 190 5.34 -17.73 1.41
C SER A 190 4.70 -16.37 1.06
N GLY A 191 4.13 -15.67 2.04
CA GLY A 191 3.66 -14.29 1.90
C GLY A 191 4.76 -13.22 1.86
N ASN A 192 6.03 -13.56 2.11
CA ASN A 192 7.16 -12.64 2.10
C ASN A 192 8.11 -12.98 0.94
N ILE A 193 8.04 -12.17 -0.12
CA ILE A 193 8.80 -12.41 -1.36
C ILE A 193 10.22 -11.83 -1.24
N CYS A 194 11.20 -12.66 -1.59
CA CYS A 194 12.61 -12.30 -1.73
C CYS A 194 13.07 -12.46 -3.19
N ARG A 195 13.31 -11.35 -3.89
CA ARG A 195 13.77 -11.41 -5.29
C ARG A 195 15.23 -11.83 -5.43
N CYS A 196 16.05 -11.61 -4.41
CA CYS A 196 17.42 -12.11 -4.33
C CYS A 196 17.50 -13.63 -4.21
N GLY A 197 16.41 -14.29 -3.81
CA GLY A 197 16.35 -15.75 -3.70
C GLY A 197 17.02 -16.32 -2.44
N ALA A 198 17.14 -15.54 -1.36
CA ALA A 198 17.77 -15.97 -0.10
C ALA A 198 16.93 -16.98 0.72
N TYR A 199 15.90 -17.60 0.14
CA TYR A 199 14.90 -18.40 0.88
C TYR A 199 15.48 -19.59 1.65
N ALA A 200 16.48 -20.28 1.08
CA ALA A 200 17.12 -21.41 1.76
C ALA A 200 17.84 -20.97 3.05
N ASN A 201 18.53 -19.84 2.99
CA ASN A 201 19.23 -19.24 4.12
C ASN A 201 18.26 -18.66 5.15
N ILE A 202 17.19 -18.01 4.70
CA ILE A 202 16.10 -17.54 5.56
C ILE A 202 15.51 -18.71 6.36
N LEU A 203 15.25 -19.84 5.70
CA LEU A 203 14.73 -21.03 6.38
C LEU A 203 15.72 -21.58 7.41
N ALA A 204 17.01 -21.64 7.07
CA ALA A 204 18.05 -22.09 8.00
C ALA A 204 18.08 -21.22 9.27
N ALA A 205 18.02 -19.89 9.12
CA ALA A 205 17.95 -18.95 10.23
C ALA A 205 16.71 -19.17 11.11
N ILE A 206 15.53 -19.31 10.52
CA ILE A 206 14.28 -19.53 11.27
C ILE A 206 14.32 -20.88 12.01
N THR A 207 14.88 -21.91 11.39
CA THR A 207 14.98 -23.26 11.96
C THR A 207 15.90 -23.27 13.17
N GLN A 208 17.07 -22.62 13.10
CA GLN A 208 17.97 -22.47 14.26
C GLN A 208 17.22 -21.85 15.45
N VAL A 209 16.55 -20.71 15.23
CA VAL A 209 15.84 -20.02 16.32
C VAL A 209 14.70 -20.87 16.88
N ALA A 210 14.01 -21.63 16.04
CA ALA A 210 12.97 -22.54 16.48
C ALA A 210 13.50 -23.67 17.36
N GLU A 211 14.67 -24.23 17.02
CA GLU A 211 15.35 -25.27 17.81
C GLU A 211 15.87 -24.74 19.15
N GLU A 212 16.40 -23.51 19.18
CA GLU A 212 16.87 -22.85 20.41
C GLU A 212 15.73 -22.47 21.38
N GLN A 213 14.51 -22.28 20.87
CA GLN A 213 13.32 -21.92 21.66
C GLN A 213 12.45 -23.11 22.07
N ALA A 214 12.78 -24.32 21.62
CA ALA A 214 12.04 -25.55 21.92
C ALA A 214 12.27 -26.04 23.36
#